data_AF-Q738U9-F1
#
_entry.id   AF-Q738U9-F1
#
_cell.length_a   1.000
_cell.length_b   1.000
_cell.length_c   1.000
_cell.angle_alpha   90.00
_cell.angle_beta   90.00
_cell.angle_gamma   90.00
#
_symmetry.space_group_name_H-M   'P 1'
#
loop_
_entity.id
_entity.type
_entity.pdbx_description
1 polymer ?
#
loop_
_entity_poly.entity_id
_entity_poly.type
_entity_poly.pdbx_seq_one_letter_code
_entity_poly.pdbx_strand_id
1 'polypeptide(L)'
;MKVRTTLQRYMSSLSEASYFNGTVLIAKNDEILLSEAFGTANFTFNIPHTIDTKFRIGSLTKGFTSTAILQLEERGLLSVEDSISKYIEGFSYGEDVTIHHLLTHTSGISNFTSWPNYWSDIMRKSVSKEDIVHVLKTYPLEFKPGERYSYTNSGYILLTIIIEKITGLSYKEYIHKYICQPLQMHNTGCEDEGREIVESLSTGYTIFGDIKQPEHIDMSFPLGAYGMYSTVKDLFKWHKALRSREVISESSLQKMFTAYSDHYGYGWAIEQEEYISTSHFGDINGFVNYLIRYEKDNVCIIVLSNINITPVIEIANNIAKIINGEEIQMPRPIKVYEVNFFDKLKCVGKYITENNEVIQVIEKQNKLYVIVPKRYGVLYKLELYLCSFQEEVAMFRTKYVDEKIKINTKTGSLSFEDVTKKCIKANKIYSEAE
;
A
#
# COMPACT_ATOMS: atom_id res chain seq x y z
N MET A 1 -20.76 -1.21 -22.95
CA MET A 1 -20.49 0.20 -23.33
C MET A 1 -20.62 1.16 -22.13
N LYS A 2 -21.74 1.18 -21.40
CA LYS A 2 -21.96 2.09 -20.23
C LYS A 2 -20.90 1.95 -19.11
N VAL A 3 -20.52 0.73 -18.72
CA VAL A 3 -19.54 0.49 -17.64
C VAL A 3 -18.18 1.11 -17.94
N ARG A 4 -17.61 0.83 -19.13
CA ARG A 4 -16.30 1.38 -19.54
C ARG A 4 -16.28 2.91 -19.51
N THR A 5 -17.31 3.55 -20.05
CA THR A 5 -17.44 5.02 -20.03
C THR A 5 -17.57 5.56 -18.60
N THR A 6 -18.30 4.88 -17.71
CA THR A 6 -18.40 5.28 -16.30
C THR A 6 -17.06 5.15 -15.57
N LEU A 7 -16.32 4.06 -15.80
CA LEU A 7 -14.99 3.84 -15.23
C LEU A 7 -14.00 4.91 -15.68
N GLN A 8 -13.96 5.21 -16.99
CA GLN A 8 -13.11 6.26 -17.54
C GLN A 8 -13.45 7.61 -16.91
N ARG A 9 -14.74 7.98 -16.89
CA ARG A 9 -15.19 9.23 -16.27
C ARG A 9 -14.82 9.34 -14.80
N TYR A 10 -14.94 8.24 -14.04
CA TYR A 10 -14.56 8.21 -12.63
C TYR A 10 -13.07 8.49 -12.44
N MET A 11 -12.21 7.79 -13.18
CA MET A 11 -10.75 7.98 -13.10
C MET A 11 -10.30 9.36 -13.59
N SER A 12 -10.89 9.87 -14.68
CA SER A 12 -10.66 11.25 -15.14
C SER A 12 -11.06 12.27 -14.06
N SER A 13 -12.21 12.08 -13.40
CA SER A 13 -12.67 12.99 -12.34
C SER A 13 -11.73 12.99 -11.12
N LEU A 14 -11.16 11.83 -10.75
CA LEU A 14 -10.13 11.75 -9.73
C LEU A 14 -8.88 12.53 -10.14
N SER A 15 -8.40 12.32 -11.36
CA SER A 15 -7.20 13.00 -11.89
C SER A 15 -7.39 14.51 -11.96
N GLU A 16 -8.52 14.98 -12.48
CA GLU A 16 -8.86 16.42 -12.58
C GLU A 16 -8.96 17.07 -11.20
N ALA A 17 -9.44 16.33 -10.18
CA ALA A 17 -9.48 16.78 -8.80
C ALA A 17 -8.12 16.64 -8.06
N SER A 18 -7.06 16.18 -8.75
CA SER A 18 -5.74 15.87 -8.17
C SER A 18 -5.76 14.77 -7.11
N TYR A 19 -6.77 13.91 -7.11
CA TYR A 19 -6.94 12.79 -6.16
C TYR A 19 -6.35 11.47 -6.65
N PHE A 20 -5.80 11.43 -7.87
CA PHE A 20 -5.10 10.28 -8.40
C PHE A 20 -3.95 10.70 -9.31
N ASN A 21 -2.80 10.05 -9.13
CA ASN A 21 -1.60 10.21 -9.96
C ASN A 21 -0.92 8.85 -10.05
N GLY A 22 -1.01 8.20 -11.21
CA GLY A 22 -0.60 6.80 -11.37
C GLY A 22 -1.25 6.08 -12.54
N THR A 23 -1.32 4.75 -12.46
CA THR A 23 -1.87 3.88 -13.51
C THR A 23 -2.92 2.93 -12.96
N VAL A 24 -3.90 2.58 -13.79
CA VAL A 24 -4.98 1.65 -13.44
C VAL A 24 -5.22 0.65 -14.56
N LEU A 25 -5.45 -0.61 -14.19
CA LEU A 25 -5.98 -1.63 -15.10
C LEU A 25 -7.16 -2.33 -14.44
N ILE A 26 -8.25 -2.44 -15.19
CA ILE A 26 -9.52 -3.03 -14.78
C ILE A 26 -9.88 -4.07 -15.83
N ALA A 27 -10.06 -5.31 -15.41
CA ALA A 27 -10.45 -6.40 -16.29
C ALA A 27 -11.62 -7.19 -15.70
N LYS A 28 -12.50 -7.69 -16.58
CA LYS A 28 -13.56 -8.64 -16.25
C LYS A 28 -13.59 -9.72 -17.31
N ASN A 29 -13.59 -10.99 -16.90
CA ASN A 29 -13.52 -12.12 -17.84
C ASN A 29 -12.31 -12.07 -18.78
N ASP A 30 -11.13 -11.68 -18.27
CA ASP A 30 -9.90 -11.35 -19.01
C ASP A 30 -10.03 -10.21 -20.05
N GLU A 31 -11.21 -9.64 -20.24
CA GLU A 31 -11.43 -8.48 -21.10
C GLU A 31 -11.03 -7.22 -20.33
N ILE A 32 -10.07 -6.47 -20.87
CA ILE A 32 -9.66 -5.19 -20.31
C ILE A 32 -10.79 -4.18 -20.54
N LEU A 33 -11.39 -3.71 -19.44
CA LEU A 33 -12.41 -2.67 -19.43
C LEU A 33 -11.78 -1.27 -19.45
N LEU A 34 -10.64 -1.11 -18.77
CA LEU A 34 -9.85 0.13 -18.72
C LEU A 34 -8.37 -0.22 -18.49
N SER A 35 -7.47 0.47 -19.18
CA SER A 35 -6.02 0.43 -18.92
C SER A 35 -5.44 1.79 -19.29
N GLU A 36 -5.31 2.67 -18.30
CA GLU A 36 -5.01 4.08 -18.51
C GLU A 36 -4.01 4.60 -17.47
N ALA A 37 -3.35 5.71 -17.82
CA ALA A 37 -2.35 6.39 -17.03
C ALA A 37 -2.78 7.85 -16.81
N PHE A 38 -2.56 8.36 -15.61
CA PHE A 38 -3.04 9.67 -15.17
C PHE A 38 -1.93 10.42 -14.42
N GLY A 39 -1.78 11.71 -14.73
CA GLY A 39 -0.83 12.59 -14.05
C GLY A 39 0.64 12.35 -14.43
N THR A 40 1.55 12.57 -13.48
CA THR A 40 2.97 12.78 -13.74
C THR A 40 3.85 11.72 -13.05
N ALA A 41 4.68 11.03 -13.83
CA ALA A 41 5.67 10.06 -13.36
C ALA A 41 6.88 10.73 -12.69
N ASN A 42 7.25 11.92 -13.15
CA ASN A 42 8.29 12.74 -12.55
C ASN A 42 7.92 14.24 -12.64
N PHE A 43 7.63 14.87 -11.49
CA PHE A 43 7.25 16.28 -11.40
C PHE A 43 8.40 17.25 -11.75
N THR A 44 9.65 16.87 -11.50
CA THR A 44 10.81 17.73 -11.80
C THR A 44 10.97 17.98 -13.29
N PHE A 45 10.77 16.93 -14.10
CA PHE A 45 10.94 16.97 -15.56
C PHE A 45 9.60 17.00 -16.31
N ASN A 46 8.48 17.10 -15.60
CA ASN A 46 7.13 17.04 -16.16
C ASN A 46 6.90 15.83 -17.08
N ILE A 47 7.40 14.65 -16.68
CA ILE A 47 7.24 13.42 -17.46
C ILE A 47 5.88 12.81 -17.12
N PRO A 48 4.95 12.65 -18.08
CA PRO A 48 3.66 12.05 -17.82
C PRO A 48 3.79 10.54 -17.54
N HIS A 49 2.83 10.00 -16.78
CA HIS A 49 2.68 8.55 -16.68
C HIS A 49 2.26 7.96 -18.02
N THR A 50 2.72 6.75 -18.30
CA THR A 50 2.21 5.86 -19.36
C THR A 50 1.78 4.54 -18.73
N ILE A 51 1.05 3.72 -19.48
CA ILE A 51 0.67 2.36 -19.04
C ILE A 51 1.88 1.42 -18.84
N ASP A 52 3.06 1.83 -19.28
CA ASP A 52 4.33 1.11 -19.12
C ASP A 52 5.22 1.73 -18.02
N THR A 53 4.75 2.77 -17.33
CA THR A 53 5.45 3.33 -16.17
C THR A 53 5.51 2.29 -15.05
N LYS A 54 6.72 2.07 -14.54
CA LYS A 54 6.98 1.16 -13.42
C LYS A 54 6.75 1.88 -12.10
N PHE A 55 6.25 1.14 -11.12
CA PHE A 55 6.05 1.60 -9.75
C PHE A 55 6.66 0.57 -8.82
N ARG A 56 7.24 1.03 -7.71
CA ARG A 56 7.53 0.12 -6.59
C ARG A 56 6.21 -0.40 -6.05
N ILE A 57 6.09 -1.72 -5.92
CA ILE A 57 4.83 -2.37 -5.56
C ILE A 57 4.74 -2.71 -4.06
N GLY A 58 5.75 -2.34 -3.28
CA GLY A 58 5.75 -2.54 -1.83
C GLY A 58 5.39 -3.98 -1.48
N SER A 59 4.58 -4.16 -0.44
CA SER A 59 4.21 -5.48 0.07
C SER A 59 3.43 -6.40 -0.90
N LEU A 60 2.96 -5.93 -2.06
CA LEU A 60 2.46 -6.85 -3.11
C LEU A 60 3.54 -7.86 -3.56
N THR A 61 4.82 -7.54 -3.32
CA THR A 61 5.97 -8.45 -3.42
C THR A 61 5.73 -9.79 -2.73
N LYS A 62 5.03 -9.81 -1.59
CA LYS A 62 4.80 -11.01 -0.79
C LYS A 62 4.07 -12.10 -1.57
N GLY A 63 3.16 -11.74 -2.47
CA GLY A 63 2.49 -12.69 -3.36
C GLY A 63 3.49 -13.44 -4.25
N PHE A 64 4.51 -12.75 -4.77
CA PHE A 64 5.58 -13.36 -5.58
C PHE A 64 6.47 -14.29 -4.76
N THR A 65 6.83 -13.88 -3.53
CA THR A 65 7.62 -14.72 -2.62
C THR A 65 6.87 -15.98 -2.21
N SER A 66 5.58 -15.87 -1.89
CA SER A 66 4.74 -17.03 -1.59
C SER A 66 4.66 -17.99 -2.77
N THR A 67 4.54 -17.47 -4.00
CA THR A 67 4.61 -18.30 -5.21
C THR A 67 5.92 -19.05 -5.31
N ALA A 68 7.05 -18.38 -5.10
CA ALA A 68 8.36 -19.01 -5.16
C ALA A 68 8.49 -20.15 -4.14
N ILE A 69 8.03 -19.94 -2.90
CA ILE A 69 8.00 -20.99 -1.86
C ILE A 69 7.15 -22.19 -2.28
N LEU A 70 5.95 -21.96 -2.82
CA LEU A 70 5.09 -23.03 -3.30
C LEU A 70 5.66 -23.76 -4.52
N GLN A 71 6.33 -23.06 -5.44
CA GLN A 71 7.06 -23.70 -6.54
C GLN A 71 8.18 -24.62 -6.05
N LEU A 72 8.86 -24.26 -4.95
CA LEU A 72 9.87 -25.11 -4.31
C LEU A 72 9.22 -26.31 -3.61
N GLU A 73 8.07 -26.10 -2.96
CA GLU A 73 7.28 -27.18 -2.34
C GLU A 73 6.83 -28.22 -3.38
N GLU A 74 6.30 -27.76 -4.52
CA GLU A 74 5.86 -28.64 -5.62
C GLU A 74 6.99 -29.50 -6.21
N ARG A 75 8.23 -29.01 -6.13
CA ARG A 75 9.43 -29.73 -6.56
C ARG A 75 9.98 -30.67 -5.48
N GLY A 76 9.34 -30.74 -4.31
CA GLY A 76 9.79 -31.53 -3.16
C GLY A 76 11.06 -31.02 -2.51
N LEU A 77 11.43 -29.75 -2.73
CA LEU A 77 12.66 -29.16 -2.19
C LEU A 77 12.47 -28.62 -0.77
N LEU A 78 11.23 -28.34 -0.38
CA LEU A 78 10.82 -27.98 0.97
C LEU A 78 9.39 -28.47 1.24
N SER A 79 8.99 -28.46 2.50
CA SER A 79 7.60 -28.43 2.93
C SER A 79 7.31 -27.09 3.61
N VAL A 80 6.12 -26.52 3.43
CA VAL A 80 5.74 -25.35 4.23
C VAL A 80 5.67 -25.65 5.74
N GLU A 81 5.57 -26.92 6.13
CA GLU A 81 5.61 -27.34 7.53
C GLU A 81 7.05 -27.55 8.05
N ASP A 82 8.07 -27.42 7.21
CA ASP A 82 9.45 -27.48 7.66
C ASP A 82 9.74 -26.34 8.64
N SER A 83 10.44 -26.67 9.73
CA SER A 83 11.03 -25.69 10.63
C SER A 83 12.06 -24.83 9.89
N ILE A 84 12.15 -23.56 10.27
CA ILE A 84 13.15 -22.64 9.70
C ILE A 84 14.59 -23.04 10.07
N SER A 85 14.81 -23.80 11.15
CA SER A 85 16.15 -24.24 11.57
C SER A 85 16.82 -25.15 10.53
N LYS A 86 16.02 -25.88 9.73
CA LYS A 86 16.48 -26.70 8.61
C LYS A 86 17.25 -25.89 7.55
N TYR A 87 16.99 -24.59 7.46
CA TYR A 87 17.53 -23.71 6.42
C TYR A 87 18.39 -22.57 6.98
N ILE A 88 18.07 -22.10 8.19
CA ILE A 88 18.71 -20.96 8.83
C ILE A 88 19.06 -21.31 10.27
N GLU A 89 20.34 -21.56 10.51
CA GLU A 89 20.87 -21.89 11.84
C GLU A 89 20.88 -20.66 12.79
N GLY A 90 20.86 -20.91 14.10
CA GLY A 90 21.18 -19.91 15.13
C GLY A 90 19.99 -19.10 15.67
N PHE A 91 18.76 -19.45 15.31
CA PHE A 91 17.56 -18.96 16.01
C PHE A 91 17.26 -19.86 17.21
N SER A 92 17.17 -19.29 18.42
CA SER A 92 16.84 -20.06 19.62
C SER A 92 15.43 -20.69 19.58
N TYR A 93 14.54 -20.12 18.76
CA TYR A 93 13.18 -20.58 18.49
C TYR A 93 13.04 -21.21 17.09
N GLY A 94 14.15 -21.51 16.42
CA GLY A 94 14.14 -21.97 15.03
C GLY A 94 13.30 -23.22 14.84
N GLU A 95 13.39 -24.19 15.76
CA GLU A 95 12.63 -25.44 15.75
C GLU A 95 11.11 -25.25 15.85
N ASP A 96 10.64 -24.17 16.50
CA ASP A 96 9.22 -23.92 16.76
C ASP A 96 8.52 -23.15 15.61
N VAL A 97 9.29 -22.44 14.79
CA VAL A 97 8.76 -21.62 13.67
C VAL A 97 8.88 -22.39 12.36
N THR A 98 7.76 -22.52 11.64
CA THR A 98 7.71 -23.15 10.31
C THR A 98 7.62 -22.12 9.20
N ILE A 99 7.86 -22.56 7.96
CA ILE A 99 7.64 -21.73 6.76
C ILE A 99 6.18 -21.27 6.66
N HIS A 100 5.21 -22.11 7.04
CA HIS A 100 3.78 -21.79 7.12
C HIS A 100 3.54 -20.61 8.06
N HIS A 101 4.18 -20.61 9.24
CA HIS A 101 4.09 -19.48 10.18
C HIS A 101 4.63 -18.17 9.60
N LEU A 102 5.68 -18.23 8.77
CA LEU A 102 6.21 -17.04 8.08
C LEU A 102 5.24 -16.52 7.02
N LEU A 103 4.67 -17.41 6.18
CA LEU A 103 3.76 -17.06 5.09
C LEU A 103 2.44 -16.45 5.58
N THR A 104 1.97 -16.86 6.77
CA THR A 104 0.68 -16.46 7.36
C THR A 104 0.81 -15.34 8.39
N HIS A 105 2.02 -14.81 8.62
CA HIS A 105 2.30 -13.82 9.69
C HIS A 105 1.90 -14.30 11.10
N THR A 106 2.06 -15.60 11.38
CA THR A 106 1.75 -16.20 12.69
C THR A 106 2.99 -16.66 13.45
N SER A 107 4.19 -16.24 13.02
CA SER A 107 5.46 -16.72 13.57
C SER A 107 5.85 -16.19 14.95
N GLY A 108 5.30 -15.05 15.37
CA GLY A 108 5.79 -14.34 16.56
C GLY A 108 7.11 -13.57 16.35
N ILE A 109 7.71 -13.60 15.14
CA ILE A 109 8.99 -12.94 14.87
C ILE A 109 8.78 -11.42 14.78
N SER A 110 9.59 -10.69 15.55
CA SER A 110 9.54 -9.23 15.59
C SER A 110 9.70 -8.60 14.21
N ASN A 111 8.90 -7.58 13.94
CA ASN A 111 8.91 -6.88 12.66
C ASN A 111 10.01 -5.81 12.63
N PHE A 112 11.01 -5.96 11.77
CA PHE A 112 12.15 -5.04 11.74
C PHE A 112 11.75 -3.59 11.39
N THR A 113 10.64 -3.39 10.67
CA THR A 113 10.11 -2.05 10.37
C THR A 113 9.47 -1.36 11.57
N SER A 114 9.29 -2.08 12.68
CA SER A 114 8.78 -1.58 13.96
C SER A 114 9.89 -1.32 14.97
N TRP A 115 11.16 -1.54 14.63
CA TRP A 115 12.27 -1.26 15.53
C TRP A 115 12.44 0.26 15.76
N PRO A 116 12.82 0.71 16.97
CA PRO A 116 12.82 2.12 17.34
C PRO A 116 13.62 3.06 16.41
N ASN A 117 14.69 2.57 15.80
CA ASN A 117 15.58 3.34 14.90
C ASN A 117 15.36 3.03 13.42
N TYR A 118 14.32 2.25 13.06
CA TYR A 118 14.11 1.87 11.67
C TYR A 118 13.87 3.08 10.76
N TRP A 119 12.85 3.88 11.10
CA TRP A 119 12.42 5.02 10.30
C TRP A 119 13.38 6.22 10.35
N SER A 120 14.09 6.38 11.46
CA SER A 120 15.04 7.48 11.64
C SER A 120 16.41 7.20 11.01
N ASP A 121 16.80 5.92 10.90
CA ASP A 121 18.17 5.53 10.54
C ASP A 121 18.24 4.30 9.62
N ILE A 122 17.84 3.11 10.10
CA ILE A 122 18.13 1.82 9.41
C ILE A 122 17.62 1.81 7.97
N MET A 123 16.42 2.34 7.70
CA MET A 123 15.82 2.30 6.37
C MET A 123 16.65 3.00 5.28
N ARG A 124 17.64 3.82 5.66
CA ARG A 124 18.49 4.61 4.75
C ARG A 124 19.86 3.98 4.52
N LYS A 125 20.17 2.90 5.24
CA LYS A 125 21.47 2.23 5.19
C LYS A 125 21.35 1.02 4.28
N SER A 126 22.37 0.81 3.46
CA SER A 126 22.56 -0.49 2.82
C SER A 126 22.95 -1.48 3.92
N VAL A 127 22.08 -2.45 4.15
CA VAL A 127 22.19 -3.48 5.19
C VAL A 127 22.07 -4.83 4.48
N SER A 128 22.93 -5.79 4.80
CA SER A 128 22.80 -7.13 4.20
C SER A 128 21.61 -7.88 4.81
N LYS A 129 21.05 -8.84 4.08
CA LYS A 129 20.01 -9.74 4.62
C LYS A 129 20.54 -10.49 5.85
N GLU A 130 21.83 -10.83 5.83
CA GLU A 130 22.56 -11.49 6.91
C GLU A 130 22.63 -10.64 8.17
N ASP A 131 22.86 -9.33 8.05
CA ASP A 131 22.86 -8.39 9.18
C ASP A 131 21.47 -8.32 9.83
N ILE A 132 20.41 -8.25 9.01
CA ILE A 132 19.02 -8.27 9.52
C ILE A 132 18.75 -9.56 10.28
N VAL A 133 19.17 -10.71 9.73
CA VAL A 133 19.04 -12.01 10.41
C VAL A 133 19.84 -12.05 11.71
N HIS A 134 21.05 -11.49 11.72
CA HIS A 134 21.87 -11.45 12.92
C HIS A 134 21.18 -10.65 14.04
N VAL A 135 20.58 -9.51 13.70
CA VAL A 135 19.79 -8.73 14.65
C VAL A 135 18.51 -9.49 15.06
N LEU A 136 17.78 -10.10 14.12
CA LEU A 136 16.55 -10.85 14.45
C LEU A 136 16.81 -12.00 15.45
N LYS A 137 17.97 -12.64 15.39
CA LYS A 137 18.37 -13.70 16.33
C LYS A 137 18.51 -13.20 17.77
N THR A 138 18.72 -11.90 17.99
CA THR A 138 18.83 -11.33 19.35
C THR A 138 17.47 -10.98 19.97
N TYR A 139 16.40 -10.97 19.19
CA TYR A 139 15.05 -10.69 19.68
C TYR A 139 14.31 -11.99 20.03
N PRO A 140 13.63 -12.08 21.18
CA PRO A 140 12.73 -13.19 21.45
C PRO A 140 11.49 -13.13 20.53
N LEU A 141 10.75 -14.24 20.45
CA LEU A 141 9.41 -14.20 19.88
C LEU A 141 8.49 -13.30 20.72
N GLU A 142 7.64 -12.53 20.03
CA GLU A 142 6.63 -11.67 20.65
C GLU A 142 5.43 -12.48 21.20
N PHE A 143 5.23 -13.70 20.68
CA PHE A 143 4.18 -14.66 21.07
C PHE A 143 4.53 -16.05 20.50
N LYS A 144 3.80 -17.10 20.89
CA LYS A 144 4.09 -18.46 20.40
C LYS A 144 3.70 -18.62 18.92
N PRO A 145 4.48 -19.35 18.11
CA PRO A 145 4.11 -19.57 16.71
C PRO A 145 2.72 -20.21 16.58
N GLY A 146 1.91 -19.69 15.66
CA GLY A 146 0.52 -20.11 15.44
C GLY A 146 -0.52 -19.48 16.39
N GLU A 147 -0.11 -18.78 17.45
CA GLU A 147 -1.04 -18.26 18.47
C GLU A 147 -1.96 -17.14 17.94
N ARG A 148 -1.42 -16.23 17.13
CA ARG A 148 -2.16 -15.11 16.55
C ARG A 148 -1.48 -14.58 15.30
N TYR A 149 -2.24 -13.82 14.51
CA TYR A 149 -1.71 -13.01 13.44
C TYR A 149 -0.97 -11.77 13.99
N SER A 150 0.18 -11.46 13.39
CA SER A 150 0.93 -10.22 13.57
C SER A 150 1.80 -9.95 12.36
N TYR A 151 1.38 -9.04 11.49
CA TYR A 151 2.07 -8.73 10.25
C TYR A 151 3.57 -8.42 10.48
N THR A 152 4.44 -9.16 9.79
CA THR A 152 5.89 -9.01 9.95
C THR A 152 6.62 -9.08 8.61
N ASN A 153 7.38 -8.03 8.31
CA ASN A 153 8.25 -8.03 7.13
C ASN A 153 9.43 -8.98 7.32
N SER A 154 9.88 -9.19 8.56
CA SER A 154 10.98 -10.09 8.90
C SER A 154 10.73 -11.52 8.44
N GLY A 155 9.50 -12.01 8.56
CA GLY A 155 9.16 -13.36 8.11
C GLY A 155 9.41 -13.56 6.61
N TYR A 156 9.09 -12.55 5.80
CA TYR A 156 9.30 -12.59 4.35
C TYR A 156 10.78 -12.42 3.95
N ILE A 157 11.59 -11.73 4.75
CA ILE A 157 13.05 -11.74 4.56
C ILE A 157 13.62 -13.14 4.79
N LEU A 158 13.13 -13.86 5.82
CA LEU A 158 13.56 -15.24 6.07
C LEU A 158 13.13 -16.16 4.92
N LEU A 159 11.92 -16.00 4.36
CA LEU A 159 11.50 -16.75 3.17
C LEU A 159 12.42 -16.51 1.97
N THR A 160 12.85 -15.26 1.75
CA THR A 160 13.84 -14.93 0.71
C THR A 160 15.15 -15.70 0.93
N ILE A 161 15.68 -15.71 2.15
CA ILE A 161 16.92 -16.43 2.47
C ILE A 161 16.76 -17.95 2.27
N ILE A 162 15.60 -18.51 2.60
CA ILE A 162 15.28 -19.93 2.36
C ILE A 162 15.30 -20.24 0.86
N ILE A 163 14.69 -19.40 0.02
CA ILE A 163 14.72 -19.55 -1.44
C ILE A 163 16.17 -19.55 -1.95
N GLU A 164 16.99 -18.60 -1.51
CA GLU A 164 18.39 -18.46 -1.94
C GLU A 164 19.24 -19.66 -1.47
N LYS A 165 19.06 -20.10 -0.21
CA LYS A 165 19.73 -21.27 0.37
C LYS A 165 19.44 -22.57 -0.39
N ILE A 166 18.18 -22.80 -0.73
CA ILE A 166 17.75 -24.05 -1.40
C ILE A 166 18.22 -24.08 -2.86
N THR A 167 18.19 -22.93 -3.54
CA THR A 167 18.36 -22.87 -4.98
C THR A 167 19.75 -22.48 -5.43
N GLY A 168 20.52 -21.81 -4.56
CA GLY A 168 21.80 -21.18 -4.91
C GLY A 168 21.68 -19.96 -5.82
N LEU A 169 20.46 -19.54 -6.17
CA LEU A 169 20.19 -18.33 -6.95
C LEU A 169 19.89 -17.17 -6.02
N SER A 170 20.19 -15.94 -6.43
CA SER A 170 19.65 -14.77 -5.73
C SER A 170 18.12 -14.72 -5.86
N TYR A 171 17.46 -14.02 -4.93
CA TYR A 171 16.01 -13.81 -5.00
C TYR A 171 15.60 -13.18 -6.34
N LYS A 172 16.33 -12.15 -6.78
CA LYS A 172 16.09 -11.47 -8.05
C LYS A 172 16.19 -12.45 -9.23
N GLU A 173 17.21 -13.32 -9.23
CA GLU A 173 17.40 -14.33 -10.27
C GLU A 173 16.28 -15.37 -10.28
N TYR A 174 15.86 -15.86 -9.10
CA TYR A 174 14.77 -16.82 -8.99
C TYR A 174 13.45 -16.24 -9.52
N ILE A 175 13.07 -15.05 -9.05
CA ILE A 175 11.85 -14.35 -9.48
C ILE A 175 11.89 -14.08 -10.98
N HIS A 176 13.03 -13.66 -11.52
CA HIS A 176 13.18 -13.45 -12.96
C HIS A 176 12.99 -14.75 -13.73
N LYS A 177 13.74 -15.81 -13.37
CA LYS A 177 13.81 -17.07 -14.11
C LYS A 177 12.53 -17.91 -14.05
N TYR A 178 11.90 -17.99 -12.88
CA TYR A 178 10.78 -18.92 -12.63
C TYR A 178 9.40 -18.26 -12.61
N ILE A 179 9.33 -16.92 -12.59
CA ILE A 179 8.06 -16.19 -12.63
C ILE A 179 8.04 -15.18 -13.77
N CYS A 180 8.94 -14.20 -13.80
CA CYS A 180 8.82 -13.09 -14.76
C CYS A 180 9.06 -13.52 -16.21
N GLN A 181 10.11 -14.29 -16.48
CA GLN A 181 10.48 -14.73 -17.83
C GLN A 181 9.42 -15.65 -18.46
N PRO A 182 8.93 -16.72 -17.78
CA PRO A 182 7.86 -17.57 -18.33
C PRO A 182 6.59 -16.79 -18.66
N LEU A 183 6.24 -15.82 -17.81
CA LEU A 183 5.04 -15.00 -17.98
C LEU A 183 5.24 -13.75 -18.85
N GLN A 184 6.44 -13.58 -19.42
CA GLN A 184 6.79 -12.42 -20.24
C GLN A 184 6.55 -11.07 -19.52
N MET A 185 6.81 -11.03 -18.21
CA MET A 185 6.69 -9.84 -17.36
C MET A 185 7.98 -9.00 -17.42
N HIS A 186 8.29 -8.47 -18.60
CA HIS A 186 9.55 -7.76 -18.88
C HIS A 186 9.73 -6.44 -18.10
N ASN A 187 8.66 -5.90 -17.51
CA ASN A 187 8.68 -4.67 -16.73
C ASN A 187 8.52 -4.92 -15.23
N THR A 188 8.76 -6.15 -14.77
CA THR A 188 8.74 -6.55 -13.36
C THR A 188 10.10 -7.04 -12.91
N GLY A 189 10.52 -6.66 -11.71
CA GLY A 189 11.82 -7.05 -11.17
C GLY A 189 12.02 -6.62 -9.72
N CYS A 190 13.26 -6.77 -9.24
CA CYS A 190 13.70 -6.42 -7.90
C CYS A 190 14.85 -5.40 -7.97
N GLU A 191 14.87 -4.43 -7.06
CA GLU A 191 15.97 -3.47 -6.91
C GLU A 191 17.05 -4.02 -5.95
N ASP A 192 17.68 -5.15 -6.30
CA ASP A 192 18.56 -5.98 -5.43
C ASP A 192 19.69 -5.19 -4.73
N GLU A 193 20.41 -4.31 -5.43
CA GLU A 193 21.45 -3.46 -4.83
C GLU A 193 20.95 -2.05 -4.48
N GLY A 194 19.71 -1.72 -4.82
CA GLY A 194 19.12 -0.38 -4.67
C GLY A 194 19.79 0.74 -5.47
N ARG A 195 20.75 0.43 -6.36
CA ARG A 195 21.50 1.39 -7.17
C ARG A 195 21.34 1.20 -8.68
N GLU A 196 20.61 0.17 -9.08
CA GLU A 196 20.35 -0.12 -10.48
C GLU A 196 19.48 0.96 -11.12
N ILE A 197 19.77 1.31 -12.37
CA ILE A 197 18.91 2.20 -13.14
C ILE A 197 17.75 1.37 -13.68
N VAL A 198 16.56 1.58 -13.11
CA VAL A 198 15.33 0.98 -13.61
C VAL A 198 14.66 1.96 -14.57
N GLU A 199 14.80 1.71 -15.87
CA GLU A 199 14.17 2.54 -16.90
C GLU A 199 12.66 2.65 -16.69
N SER A 200 12.10 3.84 -16.89
CA SER A 200 10.66 4.12 -16.74
C SER A 200 10.09 3.86 -15.33
N LEU A 201 10.93 3.73 -14.30
CA LEU A 201 10.49 3.79 -12.91
C LEU A 201 10.06 5.22 -12.58
N SER A 202 8.81 5.37 -12.13
CA SER A 202 8.31 6.65 -11.64
C SER A 202 9.06 7.10 -10.39
N THR A 203 9.13 8.40 -10.17
CA THR A 203 9.61 8.96 -8.91
C THR A 203 8.47 8.92 -7.90
N GLY A 204 8.76 8.47 -6.68
CA GLY A 204 7.78 8.44 -5.59
C GLY A 204 7.61 9.81 -4.96
N TYR A 205 6.42 10.10 -4.42
CA TYR A 205 6.11 11.38 -3.82
C TYR A 205 5.26 11.24 -2.54
N THR A 206 5.42 12.21 -1.64
CA THR A 206 4.58 12.39 -0.47
C THR A 206 4.01 13.82 -0.43
N ILE A 207 3.08 14.08 0.50
CA ILE A 207 2.41 15.38 0.62
C ILE A 207 2.73 16.02 1.96
N PHE A 208 3.33 17.22 1.92
CA PHE A 208 3.46 18.07 3.09
C PHE A 208 3.22 19.54 2.71
N GLY A 209 1.96 19.87 2.51
CA GLY A 209 1.44 21.10 1.92
C GLY A 209 1.43 21.00 0.41
N ASP A 210 2.63 20.89 -0.16
CA ASP A 210 2.85 20.61 -1.57
C ASP A 210 3.37 19.17 -1.76
N ILE A 211 3.46 18.74 -3.01
CA ILE A 211 4.15 17.51 -3.40
C ILE A 211 5.63 17.61 -3.01
N LYS A 212 6.15 16.57 -2.34
CA LYS A 212 7.53 16.46 -1.88
C LYS A 212 8.11 15.10 -2.27
N GLN A 213 9.43 15.05 -2.40
CA GLN A 213 10.14 13.77 -2.40
C GLN A 213 9.91 13.09 -1.04
N PRO A 214 9.63 11.78 -1.00
CA PRO A 214 9.54 11.05 0.25
C PRO A 214 10.93 10.90 0.86
N GLU A 215 10.97 10.48 2.11
CA GLU A 215 12.22 10.08 2.74
C GLU A 215 12.87 8.93 1.96
N HIS A 216 14.20 9.00 1.78
CA HIS A 216 14.94 7.96 1.10
C HIS A 216 14.82 6.61 1.84
N ILE A 217 14.58 5.55 1.07
CA ILE A 217 14.64 4.16 1.51
C ILE A 217 15.66 3.43 0.64
N ASP A 218 16.56 2.70 1.28
CA ASP A 218 17.53 1.84 0.63
C ASP A 218 16.82 0.55 0.20
N MET A 219 16.92 0.22 -1.09
CA MET A 219 16.21 -0.92 -1.68
C MET A 219 17.02 -2.22 -1.67
N SER A 220 18.22 -2.24 -1.07
CA SER A 220 19.12 -3.41 -1.10
C SER A 220 18.71 -4.57 -0.19
N PHE A 221 17.90 -4.30 0.84
CA PHE A 221 17.56 -5.28 1.86
C PHE A 221 16.10 -5.79 1.89
N PRO A 222 15.06 -5.09 1.40
CA PRO A 222 13.67 -5.52 1.59
C PRO A 222 13.16 -6.57 0.59
N LEU A 223 14.06 -7.35 -0.01
CA LEU A 223 13.74 -8.34 -1.04
C LEU A 223 12.81 -9.44 -0.51
N GLY A 224 11.77 -9.74 -1.28
CA GLY A 224 10.68 -10.64 -0.88
C GLY A 224 9.67 -10.08 0.12
N ALA A 225 10.03 -9.06 0.91
CA ALA A 225 9.07 -8.36 1.76
C ALA A 225 8.33 -7.26 0.98
N TYR A 226 9.07 -6.33 0.35
CA TYR A 226 8.49 -5.19 -0.37
C TYR A 226 9.40 -4.56 -1.46
N GLY A 227 10.49 -5.23 -1.85
CA GLY A 227 11.54 -4.73 -2.75
C GLY A 227 11.32 -4.86 -4.26
N MET A 228 10.10 -5.15 -4.74
CA MET A 228 9.82 -5.28 -6.17
C MET A 228 9.22 -4.02 -6.81
N TYR A 229 9.37 -3.92 -8.13
CA TYR A 229 8.64 -3.00 -8.99
C TYR A 229 7.88 -3.75 -10.09
N SER A 230 6.83 -3.13 -10.64
CA SER A 230 6.05 -3.68 -11.76
C SER A 230 5.25 -2.60 -12.50
N THR A 231 4.43 -3.04 -13.47
CA THR A 231 3.44 -2.25 -14.21
C THR A 231 2.06 -2.91 -14.08
N VAL A 232 0.99 -2.15 -14.35
CA VAL A 232 -0.36 -2.71 -14.36
C VAL A 232 -0.53 -3.86 -15.37
N LYS A 233 0.15 -3.80 -16.52
CA LYS A 233 0.09 -4.85 -17.55
C LYS A 233 0.73 -6.15 -17.08
N ASP A 234 1.91 -6.08 -16.48
CA ASP A 234 2.60 -7.27 -16.01
C ASP A 234 1.90 -7.88 -14.79
N LEU A 235 1.41 -7.05 -13.86
CA LEU A 235 0.57 -7.53 -12.76
C LEU A 235 -0.73 -8.20 -13.26
N PHE A 236 -1.27 -7.78 -14.40
CA PHE A 236 -2.40 -8.45 -15.02
C PHE A 236 -2.02 -9.82 -15.63
N LYS A 237 -0.85 -9.93 -16.25
CA LYS A 237 -0.30 -11.24 -16.68
C LYS A 237 -0.13 -12.17 -15.49
N TRP A 238 0.42 -11.65 -14.38
CA TRP A 238 0.56 -12.38 -13.12
C TRP A 238 -0.79 -12.89 -12.60
N HIS A 239 -1.80 -12.02 -12.53
CA HIS A 239 -3.17 -12.39 -12.16
C HIS A 239 -3.72 -13.54 -13.04
N LYS A 240 -3.57 -13.43 -14.36
CA LYS A 240 -4.04 -14.46 -15.31
C LYS A 240 -3.34 -15.79 -15.06
N ALA A 241 -2.02 -15.75 -14.87
CA ALA A 241 -1.20 -16.94 -14.68
C ALA A 241 -1.50 -17.69 -13.39
N LEU A 242 -1.81 -16.96 -12.31
CA LEU A 242 -2.34 -17.54 -11.07
C LEU A 242 -3.68 -18.25 -11.31
N ARG A 243 -4.60 -17.60 -12.05
CA ARG A 243 -5.93 -18.15 -12.33
C ARG A 243 -5.90 -19.35 -13.29
N SER A 244 -5.00 -19.34 -14.27
CA SER A 244 -4.81 -20.44 -15.23
C SER A 244 -3.95 -21.59 -14.69
N ARG A 245 -3.40 -21.45 -13.48
CA ARG A 245 -2.51 -22.44 -12.83
C ARG A 245 -1.22 -22.68 -13.64
N GLU A 246 -0.77 -21.66 -14.36
CA GLU A 246 0.44 -21.72 -15.19
C GLU A 246 1.72 -21.69 -14.33
N VAL A 247 1.64 -21.08 -13.14
CA VAL A 247 2.82 -20.81 -12.30
C VAL A 247 2.92 -21.76 -11.13
N ILE A 248 1.78 -22.18 -10.59
CA ILE A 248 1.63 -23.12 -9.48
C ILE A 248 0.40 -23.99 -9.73
N SER A 249 0.43 -25.21 -9.20
CA SER A 249 -0.66 -26.18 -9.25
C SER A 249 -1.92 -25.71 -8.53
N GLU A 250 -3.05 -26.36 -8.81
CA GLU A 250 -4.31 -26.08 -8.11
C GLU A 250 -4.21 -26.29 -6.59
N SER A 251 -3.50 -27.32 -6.13
CA SER A 251 -3.33 -27.57 -4.70
C SER A 251 -2.55 -26.46 -4.01
N SER A 252 -1.51 -25.92 -4.67
CA SER A 252 -0.75 -24.79 -4.15
C SER A 252 -1.53 -23.50 -4.19
N LEU A 253 -2.32 -23.28 -5.25
CA LEU A 253 -3.22 -22.13 -5.36
C LEU A 253 -4.27 -22.14 -4.24
N GLN A 254 -4.81 -23.32 -3.93
CA GLN A 254 -5.75 -23.50 -2.81
C GLN A 254 -5.08 -23.17 -1.47
N LYS A 255 -3.86 -23.65 -1.21
CA LYS A 255 -3.10 -23.24 -0.01
C LYS A 255 -2.88 -21.73 0.02
N MET A 256 -2.46 -21.13 -1.10
CA MET A 256 -2.16 -19.70 -1.20
C MET A 256 -3.34 -18.82 -0.83
N PHE A 257 -4.56 -19.21 -1.21
CA PHE A 257 -5.78 -18.43 -0.99
C PHE A 257 -6.69 -18.98 0.11
N THR A 258 -6.22 -19.95 0.90
CA THR A 258 -6.92 -20.34 2.12
C THR A 258 -6.80 -19.22 3.14
N ALA A 259 -7.92 -18.78 3.71
CA ALA A 259 -7.92 -17.85 4.83
C ALA A 259 -7.44 -18.59 6.09
N TYR A 260 -6.27 -18.23 6.60
CA TYR A 260 -5.75 -18.69 7.89
C TYR A 260 -6.10 -17.66 8.98
N SER A 261 -5.16 -17.34 9.88
CA SER A 261 -5.38 -16.34 10.94
C SER A 261 -5.59 -14.94 10.34
N ASP A 262 -6.53 -14.18 10.92
CA ASP A 262 -6.89 -12.80 10.52
C ASP A 262 -7.17 -12.65 9.01
N HIS A 263 -7.84 -13.65 8.43
CA HIS A 263 -8.24 -13.64 7.02
C HIS A 263 -7.05 -13.48 6.06
N TYR A 264 -5.86 -13.98 6.42
CA TYR A 264 -4.66 -13.89 5.60
C TYR A 264 -4.23 -15.28 5.07
N GLY A 265 -3.96 -15.35 3.77
CA GLY A 265 -3.41 -16.50 3.06
C GLY A 265 -1.88 -16.41 2.92
N TYR A 266 -1.29 -17.10 1.95
CA TYR A 266 0.14 -16.97 1.69
C TYR A 266 0.41 -15.72 0.87
N GLY A 267 0.63 -14.59 1.54
CA GLY A 267 0.96 -13.31 0.90
C GLY A 267 -0.24 -12.59 0.28
N TRP A 268 -1.44 -12.88 0.76
CA TRP A 268 -2.72 -12.34 0.27
C TRP A 268 -3.70 -12.16 1.42
N ALA A 269 -4.40 -11.04 1.48
CA ALA A 269 -5.60 -10.89 2.30
C ALA A 269 -6.79 -11.54 1.58
N ILE A 270 -7.66 -12.22 2.34
CA ILE A 270 -8.75 -13.06 1.85
C ILE A 270 -10.07 -12.61 2.47
N GLU A 271 -10.93 -11.94 1.71
CA GLU A 271 -12.29 -11.63 2.14
C GLU A 271 -13.21 -12.80 1.80
N GLN A 272 -14.09 -13.20 2.72
CA GLN A 272 -14.99 -14.36 2.55
C GLN A 272 -16.48 -14.02 2.79
N GLU A 273 -16.80 -12.83 3.29
CA GLU A 273 -18.17 -12.47 3.68
C GLU A 273 -18.95 -11.82 2.53
N GLU A 274 -18.71 -10.53 2.28
CA GLU A 274 -19.56 -9.74 1.37
C GLU A 274 -19.18 -9.96 -0.09
N TYR A 275 -17.88 -9.89 -0.39
CA TYR A 275 -17.33 -10.14 -1.72
C TYR A 275 -16.09 -11.02 -1.60
N ILE A 276 -16.26 -12.31 -1.91
CA ILE A 276 -15.15 -13.27 -1.94
C ILE A 276 -14.06 -12.73 -2.85
N SER A 277 -12.93 -12.35 -2.25
CA SER A 277 -11.84 -11.71 -2.97
C SER A 277 -10.49 -12.00 -2.35
N THR A 278 -9.47 -11.99 -3.20
CA THR A 278 -8.07 -12.02 -2.78
C THR A 278 -7.41 -10.70 -3.15
N SER A 279 -6.65 -10.13 -2.21
CA SER A 279 -6.04 -8.83 -2.43
C SER A 279 -4.69 -8.69 -1.73
N HIS A 280 -3.91 -7.71 -2.17
CA HIS A 280 -2.79 -7.25 -1.37
C HIS A 280 -2.59 -5.74 -1.55
N PHE A 281 -2.48 -5.05 -0.42
CA PHE A 281 -2.10 -3.63 -0.36
C PHE A 281 -0.59 -3.49 -0.28
N GLY A 282 -0.01 -2.65 -1.12
CA GLY A 282 1.41 -2.35 -1.10
C GLY A 282 1.66 -0.87 -0.78
N ASP A 283 2.58 -0.61 0.13
CA ASP A 283 3.04 0.74 0.50
C ASP A 283 4.54 0.69 0.72
N ILE A 284 5.20 1.71 0.21
CA ILE A 284 6.61 2.00 0.39
C ILE A 284 6.80 3.49 0.13
N ASN A 285 7.85 4.10 0.67
CA ASN A 285 8.11 5.54 0.58
C ASN A 285 7.82 6.14 -0.80
N GLY A 286 6.73 6.91 -0.89
CA GLY A 286 6.28 7.60 -2.10
C GLY A 286 5.43 6.79 -3.08
N PHE A 287 5.11 5.53 -2.80
CA PHE A 287 4.30 4.67 -3.65
C PHE A 287 3.24 3.93 -2.85
N VAL A 288 2.08 3.74 -3.46
CA VAL A 288 1.00 2.96 -2.88
C VAL A 288 0.24 2.23 -3.98
N ASN A 289 -0.20 1.02 -3.70
CA ASN A 289 -0.95 0.22 -4.66
C ASN A 289 -1.96 -0.72 -3.99
N TYR A 290 -2.89 -1.18 -4.81
CA TYR A 290 -3.82 -2.23 -4.44
C TYR A 290 -4.12 -3.09 -5.65
N LEU A 291 -3.91 -4.40 -5.48
CA LEU A 291 -4.36 -5.42 -6.41
C LEU A 291 -5.46 -6.21 -5.71
N ILE A 292 -6.65 -6.23 -6.29
CA ILE A 292 -7.78 -7.03 -5.82
C ILE A 292 -8.35 -7.87 -6.95
N ARG A 293 -8.69 -9.11 -6.61
CA ARG A 293 -9.23 -10.14 -7.50
C ARG A 293 -10.54 -10.62 -6.90
N TYR A 294 -11.61 -10.63 -7.68
CA TYR A 294 -12.87 -11.27 -7.32
C TYR A 294 -13.00 -12.54 -8.17
N GLU A 295 -12.67 -13.69 -7.60
CA GLU A 295 -12.49 -14.94 -8.34
C GLU A 295 -13.80 -15.40 -8.98
N LYS A 296 -14.90 -15.34 -8.24
CA LYS A 296 -16.23 -15.79 -8.70
C LYS A 296 -16.74 -14.97 -9.88
N ASP A 297 -16.53 -13.65 -9.84
CA ASP A 297 -16.99 -12.71 -10.87
C ASP A 297 -15.94 -12.46 -11.96
N ASN A 298 -14.77 -13.08 -11.81
CA ASN A 298 -13.60 -12.96 -12.68
C ASN A 298 -13.22 -11.49 -12.95
N VAL A 299 -13.15 -10.70 -11.89
CA VAL A 299 -12.76 -9.28 -11.93
C VAL A 299 -11.36 -9.12 -11.35
N CYS A 300 -10.54 -8.30 -12.01
CA CYS A 300 -9.22 -7.89 -11.53
C CYS A 300 -9.11 -6.38 -11.61
N ILE A 301 -8.73 -5.76 -10.49
CA ILE A 301 -8.51 -4.32 -10.39
C ILE A 301 -7.09 -4.11 -9.85
N ILE A 302 -6.29 -3.35 -10.60
CA ILE A 302 -4.92 -3.01 -10.26
C ILE A 302 -4.81 -1.49 -10.27
N VAL A 303 -4.49 -0.90 -9.12
CA VAL A 303 -4.30 0.56 -8.97
C VAL A 303 -2.89 0.80 -8.44
N LEU A 304 -2.06 1.51 -9.21
CA LEU A 304 -0.69 1.90 -8.81
C LEU A 304 -0.60 3.42 -8.73
N SER A 305 -0.01 3.96 -7.67
CA SER A 305 0.21 5.39 -7.51
C SER A 305 1.62 5.67 -6.98
N ASN A 306 2.22 6.76 -7.47
CA ASN A 306 3.47 7.32 -6.96
C ASN A 306 3.23 8.53 -6.04
N ILE A 307 2.06 8.59 -5.39
CA ILE A 307 1.78 9.49 -4.27
C ILE A 307 1.25 8.62 -3.13
N ASN A 308 1.99 8.50 -2.03
CA ASN A 308 1.73 7.50 -0.98
C ASN A 308 0.45 7.75 -0.15
N ILE A 309 -0.16 8.94 -0.23
CA ILE A 309 -1.45 9.21 0.42
C ILE A 309 -2.68 8.84 -0.44
N THR A 310 -2.47 8.42 -1.70
CA THR A 310 -3.57 8.09 -2.62
C THR A 310 -4.43 6.94 -2.04
N PRO A 311 -5.77 7.10 -1.96
CA PRO A 311 -6.66 6.12 -1.33
C PRO A 311 -6.99 4.95 -2.28
N VAL A 312 -5.98 4.18 -2.68
CA VAL A 312 -6.08 3.11 -3.71
C VAL A 312 -7.11 2.02 -3.39
N ILE A 313 -7.35 1.71 -2.12
CA ILE A 313 -8.38 0.74 -1.69
C ILE A 313 -9.77 1.29 -2.00
N GLU A 314 -10.05 2.53 -1.59
CA GLU A 314 -11.35 3.18 -1.86
C GLU A 314 -11.57 3.38 -3.37
N ILE A 315 -10.51 3.68 -4.12
CA ILE A 315 -10.57 3.76 -5.58
C ILE A 315 -10.99 2.41 -6.17
N ALA A 316 -10.37 1.30 -5.74
CA ALA A 316 -10.72 -0.03 -6.20
C ALA A 316 -12.14 -0.45 -5.79
N ASN A 317 -12.58 -0.13 -4.57
CA ASN A 317 -13.93 -0.41 -4.10
C ASN A 317 -14.98 0.32 -4.96
N ASN A 318 -14.75 1.60 -5.28
CA ASN A 318 -15.65 2.35 -6.17
C ASN A 318 -15.63 1.83 -7.61
N ILE A 319 -14.49 1.34 -8.10
CA ILE A 319 -14.43 0.62 -9.38
C ILE A 319 -15.29 -0.65 -9.34
N ALA A 320 -15.20 -1.46 -8.28
CA ALA A 320 -16.01 -2.67 -8.11
C ALA A 320 -17.51 -2.35 -8.10
N LYS A 321 -17.92 -1.32 -7.35
CA LYS A 321 -19.31 -0.79 -7.36
C LYS A 321 -19.79 -0.43 -8.76
N ILE A 322 -18.98 0.30 -9.55
CA ILE A 322 -19.31 0.64 -10.94
C ILE A 322 -19.50 -0.62 -11.81
N ILE A 323 -18.64 -1.64 -11.64
CA ILE A 323 -18.72 -2.91 -12.38
C ILE A 323 -20.01 -3.66 -12.03
N ASN A 324 -20.45 -3.58 -10.77
CA ASN A 324 -21.69 -4.18 -10.27
C ASN A 324 -22.95 -3.34 -10.60
N GLY A 325 -22.79 -2.18 -11.24
CA GLY A 325 -23.89 -1.31 -11.64
C GLY A 325 -24.42 -0.43 -10.51
N GLU A 326 -23.72 -0.34 -9.40
CA GLU A 326 -24.04 0.55 -8.28
C GLU A 326 -23.70 2.00 -8.61
N GLU A 327 -24.46 2.93 -8.03
CA GLU A 327 -24.18 4.35 -8.14
C GLU A 327 -23.11 4.77 -7.14
N ILE A 328 -22.13 5.54 -7.62
CA ILE A 328 -21.10 6.15 -6.77
C ILE A 328 -21.18 7.68 -6.84
N GLN A 329 -20.74 8.33 -5.76
CA GLN A 329 -20.52 9.76 -5.80
C GLN A 329 -19.27 10.06 -6.63
N MET A 330 -19.46 10.69 -7.79
CA MET A 330 -18.33 11.12 -8.62
C MET A 330 -17.50 12.18 -7.89
N PRO A 331 -16.16 12.03 -7.85
CA PRO A 331 -15.26 13.07 -7.39
C PRO A 331 -15.50 14.35 -8.16
N ARG A 332 -15.39 15.48 -7.48
CA ARG A 332 -15.54 16.80 -8.11
C ARG A 332 -14.33 17.66 -7.78
N PRO A 333 -13.80 18.41 -8.76
CA PRO A 333 -12.82 19.44 -8.48
C PRO A 333 -13.29 20.35 -7.35
N ILE A 334 -12.35 20.78 -6.53
CA ILE A 334 -12.64 21.69 -5.43
C ILE A 334 -12.96 23.05 -6.02
N LYS A 335 -14.15 23.59 -5.70
CA LYS A 335 -14.46 25.00 -5.98
C LYS A 335 -13.68 25.86 -4.99
N VAL A 336 -12.74 26.64 -5.51
CA VAL A 336 -11.96 27.59 -4.70
C VAL A 336 -12.78 28.86 -4.53
N TYR A 337 -13.10 29.19 -3.30
CA TYR A 337 -13.63 30.51 -2.95
C TYR A 337 -12.46 31.40 -2.53
N GLU A 338 -12.37 32.62 -3.05
CA GLU A 338 -11.43 33.60 -2.52
C GLU A 338 -11.88 33.98 -1.11
N VAL A 339 -11.06 33.62 -0.11
CA VAL A 339 -11.34 33.93 1.28
C VAL A 339 -10.44 35.09 1.71
N ASN A 340 -11.03 36.28 1.85
CA ASN A 340 -10.35 37.47 2.34
C ASN A 340 -10.45 37.61 3.88
N PHE A 341 -10.78 36.53 4.60
CA PHE A 341 -11.19 36.59 6.01
C PHE A 341 -10.88 35.33 6.83
N PHE A 342 -9.81 34.58 6.53
CA PHE A 342 -9.44 33.41 7.34
C PHE A 342 -9.26 33.74 8.83
N ASP A 343 -8.70 34.91 9.14
CA ASP A 343 -8.59 35.47 10.50
C ASP A 343 -9.93 35.50 11.27
N LYS A 344 -11.05 35.67 10.56
CA LYS A 344 -12.39 35.74 11.17
C LYS A 344 -13.00 34.38 11.46
N LEU A 345 -12.54 33.31 10.80
CA LEU A 345 -13.11 31.97 10.93
C LEU A 345 -12.75 31.31 12.27
N LYS A 346 -11.79 31.84 13.05
CA LYS A 346 -11.35 31.25 14.33
C LYS A 346 -11.01 29.74 14.26
N CYS A 347 -10.67 29.25 13.06
CA CYS A 347 -10.49 27.83 12.78
C CYS A 347 -9.06 27.34 13.04
N VAL A 348 -8.08 28.24 13.09
CA VAL A 348 -6.68 27.92 13.42
C VAL A 348 -6.56 27.48 14.88
N GLY A 349 -5.82 26.41 15.12
CA GLY A 349 -5.58 25.85 16.46
C GLY A 349 -5.31 24.35 16.46
N LYS A 350 -5.08 23.81 17.65
CA LYS A 350 -5.01 22.36 17.90
C LYS A 350 -6.38 21.85 18.31
N TYR A 351 -6.73 20.66 17.86
CA TYR A 351 -7.96 19.95 18.18
C TYR A 351 -7.57 18.55 18.66
N ILE A 352 -8.16 18.11 19.77
CA ILE A 352 -7.92 16.78 20.34
C ILE A 352 -9.11 15.87 20.04
N THR A 353 -8.82 14.67 19.52
CA THR A 353 -9.83 13.64 19.29
C THR A 353 -10.15 12.90 20.59
N GLU A 354 -11.23 12.11 20.58
CA GLU A 354 -11.58 11.24 21.72
C GLU A 354 -10.47 10.22 22.06
N ASN A 355 -9.61 9.88 21.08
CA ASN A 355 -8.49 8.96 21.25
C ASN A 355 -7.16 9.67 21.57
N ASN A 356 -7.19 10.94 21.99
CA ASN A 356 -6.02 11.77 22.28
C ASN A 356 -5.09 12.04 21.09
N GLU A 357 -5.55 11.84 19.85
CA GLU A 357 -4.82 12.27 18.67
C GLU A 357 -5.00 13.79 18.47
N VAL A 358 -3.94 14.45 18.00
CA VAL A 358 -3.96 15.90 17.76
C VAL A 358 -4.11 16.17 16.27
N ILE A 359 -5.15 16.91 15.92
CA ILE A 359 -5.35 17.52 14.61
C ILE A 359 -4.97 19.00 14.73
N GLN A 360 -4.11 19.50 13.87
CA GLN A 360 -3.72 20.91 13.89
C GLN A 360 -4.19 21.62 12.63
N VAL A 361 -4.93 22.72 12.78
CA VAL A 361 -5.24 23.62 11.68
C VAL A 361 -4.33 24.82 11.79
N ILE A 362 -3.56 25.10 10.73
CA ILE A 362 -2.60 26.21 10.67
C ILE A 362 -2.85 27.08 9.46
N GLU A 363 -2.48 28.35 9.57
CA GLU A 363 -2.42 29.28 8.44
C GLU A 363 -0.96 29.58 8.08
N LYS A 364 -0.64 29.55 6.79
CA LYS A 364 0.67 29.95 6.27
C LYS A 364 0.52 30.54 4.88
N GLN A 365 1.07 31.74 4.66
CA GLN A 365 1.04 32.42 3.35
C GLN A 365 -0.40 32.55 2.79
N ASN A 366 -1.36 32.97 3.63
CA ASN A 366 -2.78 33.13 3.28
C ASN A 366 -3.46 31.84 2.78
N LYS A 367 -2.96 30.68 3.23
CA LYS A 367 -3.54 29.36 2.97
C LYS A 367 -3.74 28.62 4.28
N LEU A 368 -4.83 27.88 4.37
CA LEU A 368 -5.09 26.98 5.49
C LEU A 368 -4.56 25.58 5.20
N TYR A 369 -4.07 24.93 6.24
CA TYR A 369 -3.64 23.55 6.20
C TYR A 369 -4.19 22.80 7.42
N VAL A 370 -4.49 21.52 7.22
CA VAL A 370 -4.63 20.55 8.31
C VAL A 370 -3.36 19.72 8.40
N ILE A 371 -2.86 19.50 9.63
CA ILE A 371 -1.87 18.48 9.94
C ILE A 371 -2.58 17.41 10.74
N VAL A 372 -2.60 16.19 10.21
CA VAL A 372 -3.37 15.07 10.75
C VAL A 372 -2.58 13.77 10.60
N PRO A 373 -2.54 12.91 11.64
CA PRO A 373 -1.99 11.58 11.50
C PRO A 373 -2.85 10.73 10.57
N LYS A 374 -2.20 9.94 9.72
CA LYS A 374 -2.83 8.95 8.83
C LYS A 374 -2.37 7.55 9.22
N ARG A 375 -2.38 6.62 8.26
CA ARG A 375 -1.91 5.25 8.43
C ARG A 375 -0.52 5.24 9.10
N TYR A 376 -0.34 4.34 10.06
CA TYR A 376 0.87 4.20 10.89
C TYR A 376 1.23 5.44 11.75
N GLY A 377 0.30 6.40 11.93
CA GLY A 377 0.56 7.64 12.65
C GLY A 377 1.37 8.67 11.87
N VAL A 378 1.63 8.43 10.57
CA VAL A 378 2.40 9.36 9.73
C VAL A 378 1.64 10.66 9.55
N LEU A 379 2.30 11.78 9.85
CA LEU A 379 1.70 13.11 9.73
C LEU A 379 1.70 13.58 8.28
N TYR A 380 0.53 14.02 7.81
CA TYR A 380 0.38 14.71 6.53
C TYR A 380 -0.10 16.13 6.77
N LYS A 381 0.48 17.06 6.02
CA LYS A 381 -0.01 18.44 5.94
C LYS A 381 -0.79 18.62 4.64
N LEU A 382 -2.09 18.84 4.70
CA LEU A 382 -2.96 18.96 3.53
C LEU A 382 -3.51 20.39 3.45
N GLU A 383 -3.42 21.01 2.26
CA GLU A 383 -4.03 22.31 1.98
C GLU A 383 -5.56 22.19 2.07
N LEU A 384 -6.20 23.14 2.76
CA LEU A 384 -7.64 23.20 2.96
C LEU A 384 -8.27 24.27 2.07
N TYR A 385 -9.33 23.91 1.38
CA TYR A 385 -10.15 24.82 0.61
C TYR A 385 -11.52 24.97 1.26
N LEU A 386 -11.88 26.20 1.60
CA LEU A 386 -13.21 26.52 2.10
C LEU A 386 -14.23 26.22 0.98
N CYS A 387 -15.25 25.42 1.30
CA CYS A 387 -16.33 25.05 0.40
C CYS A 387 -17.63 25.78 0.73
N SER A 388 -17.88 26.06 2.01
CA SER A 388 -19.02 26.85 2.47
C SER A 388 -18.77 27.40 3.88
N PHE A 389 -19.43 28.51 4.20
CA PHE A 389 -19.50 29.05 5.56
C PHE A 389 -20.92 29.54 5.81
N GLN A 390 -21.66 28.87 6.69
CA GLN A 390 -23.05 29.17 7.04
C GLN A 390 -23.27 28.86 8.52
N GLU A 391 -24.03 29.70 9.22
CA GLU A 391 -24.43 29.48 10.63
C GLU A 391 -23.24 29.13 11.56
N GLU A 392 -22.11 29.86 11.43
CA GLU A 392 -20.89 29.59 12.21
C GLU A 392 -20.26 28.21 11.94
N VAL A 393 -20.56 27.57 10.82
CA VAL A 393 -19.95 26.30 10.41
C VAL A 393 -19.19 26.50 9.10
N ALA A 394 -17.87 26.35 9.17
CA ALA A 394 -16.99 26.32 8.01
C ALA A 394 -16.78 24.89 7.54
N MET A 395 -17.04 24.62 6.26
CA MET A 395 -16.76 23.34 5.62
C MET A 395 -15.56 23.47 4.69
N PHE A 396 -14.60 22.57 4.82
CA PHE A 396 -13.40 22.50 4.02
C PHE A 396 -13.28 21.16 3.30
N ARG A 397 -12.57 21.16 2.18
CA ARG A 397 -12.05 19.95 1.52
C ARG A 397 -10.53 20.01 1.41
N THR A 398 -9.88 18.87 1.57
CA THR A 398 -8.42 18.75 1.44
C THR A 398 -7.98 18.63 -0.02
N LYS A 399 -6.81 19.18 -0.35
CA LYS A 399 -6.12 18.91 -1.61
C LYS A 399 -5.52 17.50 -1.61
N TYR A 400 -5.41 16.88 -2.78
CA TYR A 400 -4.80 15.57 -3.04
C TYR A 400 -5.55 14.33 -2.53
N VAL A 401 -6.43 14.48 -1.54
CA VAL A 401 -7.31 13.42 -1.05
C VAL A 401 -8.69 14.04 -0.76
N ASP A 402 -9.79 13.36 -1.09
CA ASP A 402 -11.14 13.92 -0.92
C ASP A 402 -11.71 13.80 0.50
N GLU A 403 -11.11 14.52 1.44
CA GLU A 403 -11.53 14.51 2.84
C GLU A 403 -12.24 15.81 3.19
N LYS A 404 -13.19 15.73 4.12
CA LYS A 404 -14.01 16.87 4.51
C LYS A 404 -13.76 17.21 5.97
N ILE A 405 -13.59 18.49 6.23
CA ILE A 405 -13.45 19.01 7.59
C ILE A 405 -14.58 20.00 7.82
N LYS A 406 -15.32 19.83 8.90
CA LYS A 406 -16.31 20.81 9.36
C LYS A 406 -15.83 21.37 10.68
N ILE A 407 -15.81 22.69 10.80
CA ILE A 407 -15.41 23.39 12.02
C ILE A 407 -16.54 24.33 12.40
N ASN A 408 -17.09 24.15 13.59
CA ASN A 408 -17.98 25.14 14.20
C ASN A 408 -17.12 26.24 14.83
N THR A 409 -17.16 27.43 14.26
CA THR A 409 -16.31 28.57 14.61
C THR A 409 -16.71 29.22 15.94
N LYS A 410 -17.92 28.91 16.44
CA LYS A 410 -18.43 29.36 17.74
C LYS A 410 -18.04 28.42 18.88
N THR A 411 -18.20 27.11 18.70
CA THR A 411 -17.93 26.11 19.75
C THR A 411 -16.48 25.61 19.72
N GLY A 412 -15.81 25.70 18.56
CA GLY A 412 -14.51 25.06 18.34
C GLY A 412 -14.59 23.55 18.15
N SER A 413 -15.78 22.99 17.89
CA SER A 413 -15.90 21.57 17.52
C SER A 413 -15.46 21.34 16.08
N LEU A 414 -14.70 20.28 15.85
CA LEU A 414 -14.24 19.83 14.53
C LEU A 414 -14.75 18.42 14.25
N SER A 415 -15.23 18.18 13.03
CA SER A 415 -15.47 16.83 12.51
C SER A 415 -14.64 16.61 11.25
N PHE A 416 -13.90 15.52 11.21
CA PHE A 416 -13.06 15.11 10.09
C PHE A 416 -13.63 13.83 9.47
N GLU A 417 -14.15 13.92 8.24
CA GLU A 417 -14.61 12.77 7.45
C GLU A 417 -13.51 12.40 6.46
N ASP A 418 -12.93 11.20 6.62
CA ASP A 418 -11.95 10.66 5.68
C ASP A 418 -12.62 10.07 4.43
N VAL A 419 -11.79 9.56 3.50
CA VAL A 419 -12.25 8.95 2.25
C VAL A 419 -13.12 7.70 2.45
N THR A 420 -12.99 7.01 3.58
CA THR A 420 -13.79 5.83 3.93
C THR A 420 -15.11 6.21 4.61
N LYS A 421 -15.41 7.51 4.72
CA LYS A 421 -16.57 8.07 5.44
C LYS A 421 -16.51 7.89 6.96
N LYS A 422 -15.37 7.46 7.49
CA LYS A 422 -15.17 7.46 8.94
C LYS A 422 -15.07 8.90 9.41
N CYS A 423 -15.89 9.23 10.41
CA CYS A 423 -15.96 10.56 10.99
C CYS A 423 -15.26 10.57 12.35
N ILE A 424 -14.23 11.40 12.48
CA ILE A 424 -13.51 11.65 13.73
C ILE A 424 -13.96 13.00 14.27
N LYS A 425 -14.41 13.02 15.53
CA LYS A 425 -14.74 14.26 16.23
C LYS A 425 -13.54 14.71 17.05
N ALA A 426 -13.34 16.02 17.09
CA ALA A 426 -12.30 16.65 17.87
C ALA A 426 -12.78 17.98 18.45
N ASN A 427 -12.22 18.40 19.57
CA ASN A 427 -12.53 19.68 20.20
C ASN A 427 -11.28 20.55 20.26
N LYS A 428 -11.46 21.85 20.00
CA LYS A 428 -10.36 22.81 20.06
C LYS A 428 -9.76 22.85 21.47
N ILE A 429 -8.44 22.76 21.53
CA ILE A 429 -7.68 22.97 22.76
C ILE A 429 -7.53 24.49 22.91
N TYR A 430 -8.23 25.05 23.88
CA TYR A 430 -7.98 26.39 24.36
C TYR A 430 -6.93 26.25 25.46
N SER A 431 -5.70 26.67 25.19
CA SER A 431 -4.73 26.82 26.28
C SER A 431 -5.34 27.78 27.31
N GLU A 432 -5.37 27.37 28.58
CA GLU A 432 -5.44 28.36 29.65
C GLU A 432 -4.26 29.32 29.44
N ALA A 433 -4.54 30.62 29.50
CA ALA A 433 -3.57 31.67 29.22
C ALA A 433 -2.24 31.41 29.98
N GLU A 434 -1.13 31.39 29.24
CA GLU A 434 0.20 31.61 29.83
C GLU A 434 0.32 33.05 30.37
#